data_AF-A0A843FEJ5-F1
#
_entry.id   AF-A0A843FEJ5-F1
#
_cell.length_a   1.000
_cell.length_b   1.000
_cell.length_c   1.000
_cell.angle_alpha   90.00
_cell.angle_beta   90.00
_cell.angle_gamma   90.00
#
_symmetry.space_group_name_H-M   'P 1'
#
loop_
_entity.id
_entity.type
_entity.pdbx_description
1 polymer ?
#
loop_
_entity_poly.entity_id
_entity_poly.type
_entity_poly.pdbx_seq_one_letter_code
_entity_poly.pdbx_strand_id
1 'polypeptide(L)'
;MRIAFVTDSYHPTIDGVVTIVDSIRDSLVALGHEVVIVAPDPGKEHRIEGVYYFPAVSFPMYKGYYLPILPSNKLEILKEIDPDVIHGYGIAFMALKGYICAHEMRIPYVLTMTTMVTDTMEFYLPKFLPLEPTERLAWIYIREILNHSDAVITHTDPIMDELRSHGVDPRHVGII
;
A
#
# COMPACT_ATOMS: atom_id res chain seq x y z
N MET A 1 13.39 -1.86 15.91
CA MET A 1 13.39 -1.09 14.63
C MET A 1 12.11 -0.30 14.57
N ARG A 2 12.13 0.84 13.88
CA ARG A 2 10.95 1.63 13.55
C ARG A 2 10.49 1.32 12.13
N ILE A 3 9.22 0.96 12.00
CA ILE A 3 8.62 0.49 10.76
C ILE A 3 7.44 1.40 10.43
N ALA A 4 7.49 2.05 9.27
CA ALA A 4 6.36 2.84 8.78
C ALA A 4 5.48 1.96 7.88
N PHE A 5 4.27 1.68 8.34
CA PHE A 5 3.24 1.02 7.54
C PHE A 5 2.54 2.05 6.67
N VAL A 6 2.66 1.90 5.35
CA VAL A 6 1.98 2.75 4.38
C VAL A 6 0.87 1.94 3.74
N THR A 7 -0.39 2.29 4.00
CA THR A 7 -1.54 1.49 3.55
C THR A 7 -2.50 2.30 2.68
N ASP A 8 -3.10 1.68 1.66
CA ASP A 8 -4.12 2.31 0.81
C ASP A 8 -5.46 2.52 1.51
N SER A 9 -5.74 1.74 2.56
CA SER A 9 -6.93 1.88 3.39
C SER A 9 -6.59 1.65 4.85
N TYR A 10 -7.26 2.41 5.73
CA TYR A 10 -7.17 2.25 7.17
C TYR A 10 -8.46 2.76 7.81
N HIS A 11 -8.64 2.52 9.10
CA HIS A 11 -9.81 3.00 9.85
C HIS A 11 -10.11 4.48 9.53
N PRO A 12 -11.38 4.82 9.29
CA PRO A 12 -12.60 4.06 9.55
C PRO A 12 -13.03 3.11 8.41
N THR A 13 -12.20 2.94 7.36
CA THR A 13 -12.48 1.98 6.29
C THR A 13 -12.60 0.56 6.89
N ILE A 14 -13.62 -0.18 6.47
CA ILE A 14 -13.84 -1.57 6.89
C ILE A 14 -13.54 -2.47 5.70
N ASP A 15 -12.35 -3.07 5.71
CA ASP A 15 -11.94 -4.07 4.72
C ASP A 15 -10.92 -5.07 5.28
N GLY A 16 -10.54 -6.05 4.45
CA GLY A 16 -9.55 -7.05 4.83
C GLY A 16 -8.14 -6.49 5.02
N VAL A 17 -7.78 -5.40 4.31
CA VAL A 17 -6.47 -4.76 4.42
C VAL A 17 -6.27 -4.18 5.81
N VAL A 18 -7.29 -3.48 6.33
CA VAL A 18 -7.28 -2.93 7.69
C VAL A 18 -7.02 -4.02 8.73
N THR A 19 -7.67 -5.17 8.59
CA THR A 19 -7.50 -6.32 9.51
C THR A 19 -6.08 -6.89 9.45
N ILE A 20 -5.51 -7.01 8.24
CA ILE A 20 -4.13 -7.47 8.04
C ILE A 20 -3.14 -6.48 8.67
N VAL A 21 -3.31 -5.18 8.40
CA VAL A 21 -2.45 -4.11 8.94
C VAL A 21 -2.46 -4.14 10.46
N ASP A 22 -3.62 -4.22 11.10
CA ASP A 22 -3.72 -4.31 12.57
C ASP A 22 -3.05 -5.58 13.11
N SER A 23 -3.30 -6.73 12.48
CA SER A 23 -2.75 -8.02 12.94
C SER A 23 -1.23 -8.09 12.84
N ILE A 24 -0.66 -7.60 11.73
CA ILE A 24 0.79 -7.59 11.54
C ILE A 24 1.44 -6.52 12.43
N ARG A 25 0.79 -5.36 12.62
CA ARG A 25 1.26 -4.35 13.57
C ARG A 25 1.40 -4.96 14.97
N ASP A 26 0.36 -5.60 15.46
CA ASP A 26 0.34 -6.17 16.82
C ASP A 26 1.42 -7.24 16.98
N SER A 27 1.63 -8.06 15.95
CA SER A 27 2.68 -9.08 15.93
C SER A 27 4.08 -8.47 15.96
N LEU A 28 4.35 -7.43 15.17
CA LEU A 28 5.65 -6.74 15.15
C LEU A 28 5.91 -5.95 16.45
N VAL A 29 4.88 -5.33 17.03
CA VAL A 29 4.98 -4.66 18.33
C VAL A 29 5.29 -5.67 19.43
N ALA A 30 4.64 -6.85 19.43
CA ALA A 30 4.94 -7.91 20.37
C ALA A 30 6.38 -8.45 20.26
N LEU A 31 6.98 -8.35 19.06
CA LEU A 31 8.39 -8.67 18.80
C LEU A 31 9.36 -7.53 19.17
N GLY A 32 8.86 -6.39 19.69
CA GLY A 32 9.68 -5.26 20.15
C GLY A 32 9.99 -4.22 19.07
N HIS A 33 9.26 -4.22 17.95
CA HIS A 33 9.36 -3.17 16.93
C HIS A 33 8.42 -2.00 17.25
N GLU A 34 8.83 -0.79 16.84
CA GLU A 34 7.96 0.38 16.81
C GLU A 34 7.27 0.43 15.44
N VAL A 35 5.94 0.44 15.41
CA VAL A 35 5.19 0.47 14.16
C VAL A 35 4.31 1.71 14.11
N VAL A 36 4.50 2.51 13.06
CA VAL A 36 3.74 3.76 12.84
C VAL A 36 2.89 3.60 11.58
N ILE A 37 1.60 3.88 11.69
CA ILE A 37 0.67 3.79 10.57
C ILE A 37 0.62 5.11 9.81
N VAL A 38 0.67 5.01 8.48
CA VAL A 38 0.57 6.13 7.55
C VAL A 38 -0.50 5.78 6.50
N ALA A 39 -1.58 6.57 6.45
CA ALA A 39 -2.77 6.25 5.66
C ALA A 39 -3.34 7.50 4.94
N PRO A 40 -4.30 7.34 4.00
CA PRO A 40 -5.07 8.47 3.47
C PRO A 40 -5.91 9.13 4.57
N ASP A 41 -5.97 10.46 4.57
CA ASP A 41 -6.75 11.26 5.54
C ASP A 41 -8.26 11.01 5.40
N PRO A 42 -8.91 10.42 6.43
CA PRO A 42 -10.33 10.08 6.35
C PRO A 42 -11.27 11.25 6.67
N GLY A 43 -10.73 12.44 6.95
CA GLY A 43 -11.47 13.55 7.54
C GLY A 43 -11.16 13.70 9.02
N LYS A 44 -11.21 14.94 9.52
CA LYS A 44 -10.72 15.30 10.88
C LYS A 44 -11.41 14.51 11.99
N GLU A 45 -12.70 14.25 11.81
CA GLU A 45 -13.58 13.53 12.72
C GLU A 45 -13.27 12.02 12.83
N HIS A 46 -12.52 11.49 11.87
CA HIS A 46 -12.20 10.06 11.76
C HIS A 46 -10.71 9.77 11.98
N ARG A 47 -9.91 10.79 12.31
CA ARG A 47 -8.49 10.62 12.59
C ARG A 47 -8.29 9.90 13.93
N ILE A 48 -7.33 9.00 13.94
CA ILE A 48 -6.89 8.24 15.10
C ILE A 48 -5.58 8.82 15.60
N GLU A 49 -5.44 8.94 16.92
CA GLU A 49 -4.21 9.39 17.55
C GLU A 49 -3.05 8.43 17.24
N GLY A 50 -1.87 8.98 16.92
CA GLY A 50 -0.68 8.20 16.56
C GLY A 50 -0.65 7.72 15.10
N VAL A 51 -1.70 7.98 14.30
CA VAL A 51 -1.71 7.70 12.86
C VAL A 51 -1.36 8.96 12.09
N TYR A 52 -0.49 8.82 11.09
CA TYR A 52 -0.11 9.90 10.19
C TYR A 52 -0.91 9.84 8.90
N TYR A 53 -1.25 11.01 8.36
CA TYR A 53 -2.19 11.10 7.25
C TYR A 53 -1.66 11.87 6.03
N PHE A 54 -1.68 11.20 4.87
CA PHE A 54 -1.55 11.85 3.58
C PHE A 54 -2.88 12.53 3.19
N PRO A 55 -2.87 13.74 2.61
CA PRO A 55 -4.10 14.39 2.19
C PRO A 55 -4.84 13.51 1.21
N ALA A 56 -6.13 13.36 1.42
CA ALA A 56 -6.98 12.53 0.61
C ALA A 56 -8.37 13.18 0.42
N VAL A 57 -9.08 12.71 -0.59
CA VAL A 57 -10.48 13.05 -0.83
C VAL A 57 -11.32 11.79 -0.75
N SER A 58 -12.57 11.91 -0.30
CA SER A 58 -13.48 10.76 -0.29
C SER A 58 -13.69 10.24 -1.72
N PHE A 59 -13.68 8.93 -1.87
CA PHE A 59 -13.89 8.30 -3.16
C PHE A 59 -15.39 8.22 -3.47
N PRO A 60 -15.92 8.95 -4.48
CA PRO A 60 -17.37 9.02 -4.68
C PRO A 60 -18.00 7.68 -5.07
N MET A 61 -17.24 6.82 -5.76
CA MET A 61 -17.73 5.52 -6.22
C MET A 61 -17.75 4.46 -5.11
N TYR A 62 -16.99 4.66 -4.03
CA TYR A 62 -16.88 3.68 -2.96
C TYR A 62 -16.84 4.37 -1.59
N LYS A 63 -18.00 4.41 -0.92
CA LYS A 63 -18.14 5.08 0.38
C LYS A 63 -17.20 4.45 1.41
N GLY A 64 -16.52 5.30 2.18
CA GLY A 64 -15.56 4.88 3.20
C GLY A 64 -14.14 4.66 2.67
N TYR A 65 -13.90 4.86 1.37
CA TYR A 65 -12.55 4.88 0.80
C TYR A 65 -12.10 6.30 0.52
N TYR A 66 -10.79 6.52 0.61
CA TYR A 66 -10.18 7.83 0.49
C TYR A 66 -9.01 7.75 -0.48
N LEU A 67 -9.08 8.56 -1.53
CA LEU A 67 -8.03 8.62 -2.55
C LEU A 67 -7.00 9.67 -2.14
N PRO A 68 -5.73 9.29 -1.94
CA PRO A 68 -4.70 10.26 -1.62
C PRO A 68 -4.50 11.21 -2.80
N ILE A 69 -4.41 12.51 -2.51
CA ILE A 69 -4.23 13.55 -3.52
C ILE A 69 -2.83 13.45 -4.12
N LEU A 70 -2.72 13.55 -5.44
CA LEU A 70 -1.46 13.57 -6.19
C LEU A 70 -1.35 14.84 -7.05
N PRO A 71 -0.15 15.46 -7.14
CA PRO A 71 1.05 15.17 -6.37
C PRO A 71 0.90 15.64 -4.91
N SER A 72 1.54 14.95 -3.96
CA SER A 72 1.71 15.46 -2.59
C SER A 72 3.15 15.26 -2.14
N ASN A 73 3.88 16.34 -1.89
CA ASN A 73 5.25 16.27 -1.38
C ASN A 73 5.27 16.08 0.14
N LYS A 74 4.57 15.06 0.64
CA LYS A 74 4.48 14.76 2.09
C LYS A 74 5.55 13.79 2.57
N LEU A 75 6.71 13.78 1.90
CA LEU A 75 7.94 13.15 2.38
C LEU A 75 8.27 13.56 3.82
N GLU A 76 7.91 14.79 4.21
CA GLU A 76 8.10 15.34 5.56
C GLU A 76 7.48 14.46 6.64
N ILE A 77 6.31 13.83 6.39
CA ILE A 77 5.70 12.92 7.35
C ILE A 77 6.64 11.74 7.63
N LEU A 78 7.14 11.11 6.57
CA LEU A 78 8.01 9.94 6.73
C LEU A 78 9.39 10.33 7.29
N LYS A 79 9.88 11.54 6.98
CA LYS A 79 11.10 12.08 7.61
C LYS A 79 10.92 12.40 9.10
N GLU A 80 9.74 12.86 9.52
CA GLU A 80 9.42 13.08 10.94
C GLU A 80 9.35 11.74 11.69
N ILE A 81 8.77 10.73 11.05
CA ILE A 81 8.73 9.37 11.59
C ILE A 81 10.14 8.78 11.68
N ASP A 82 11.03 9.06 10.72
CA ASP A 82 12.40 8.50 10.65
C ASP A 82 12.42 6.95 10.75
N PRO A 83 11.71 6.22 9.86
CA PRO A 83 11.64 4.77 9.90
C PRO A 83 12.91 4.11 9.34
N ASP A 84 13.25 2.94 9.88
CA ASP A 84 14.30 2.07 9.35
C ASP A 84 13.87 1.39 8.04
N VAL A 85 12.56 1.16 7.87
CA VAL A 85 11.95 0.48 6.72
C VAL A 85 10.52 0.98 6.49
N ILE A 86 10.11 1.09 5.23
CA ILE A 86 8.73 1.34 4.84
C ILE A 86 8.11 0.02 4.37
N HIS A 87 6.98 -0.35 4.96
CA HIS A 87 6.20 -1.52 4.59
C HIS A 87 4.87 -1.08 3.99
N GLY A 88 4.73 -1.22 2.67
CA GLY A 88 3.51 -0.94 1.93
C GLY A 88 2.48 -2.06 2.04
N TYR A 89 1.21 -1.70 2.21
CA TYR A 89 0.05 -2.59 2.19
C TYR A 89 -0.94 -2.11 1.14
N GLY A 90 -1.20 -2.96 0.15
CA GLY A 90 -1.96 -2.61 -1.03
C GLY A 90 -1.07 -2.31 -2.21
N ILE A 91 -1.68 -1.90 -3.33
CA ILE A 91 -0.97 -1.69 -4.59
C ILE A 91 -1.50 -0.45 -5.30
N ALA A 92 -2.26 0.42 -4.64
CA ALA A 92 -2.76 1.67 -5.22
C ALA A 92 -1.80 2.84 -4.89
N PHE A 93 -2.36 4.04 -4.76
CA PHE A 93 -1.57 5.27 -4.72
C PHE A 93 -0.69 5.42 -3.48
N MET A 94 -1.07 4.84 -2.34
CA MET A 94 -0.23 4.88 -1.13
C MET A 94 0.97 3.97 -1.26
N ALA A 95 0.83 2.80 -1.89
CA ALA A 95 1.97 1.94 -2.20
C ALA A 95 3.01 2.69 -3.04
N LEU A 96 2.59 3.34 -4.14
CA LEU A 96 3.48 4.16 -4.96
C LEU A 96 4.15 5.30 -4.16
N LYS A 97 3.40 5.99 -3.29
CA LYS A 97 3.98 7.04 -2.44
C LYS A 97 5.01 6.49 -1.45
N GLY A 98 4.72 5.36 -0.83
CA GLY A 98 5.64 4.66 0.07
C GLY A 98 6.94 4.32 -0.63
N TYR A 99 6.85 3.76 -1.85
CA TYR A 99 8.01 3.47 -2.69
C TYR A 99 8.85 4.72 -3.00
N ILE A 100 8.22 5.79 -3.50
CA ILE A 100 8.92 7.04 -3.83
C ILE A 100 9.63 7.59 -2.59
N CYS A 101 8.96 7.61 -1.43
CA CYS A 101 9.55 8.13 -0.20
C CYS A 101 10.69 7.25 0.30
N ALA A 102 10.55 5.92 0.25
CA ALA A 102 11.62 4.99 0.62
C ALA A 102 12.87 5.21 -0.24
N HIS A 103 12.68 5.36 -1.56
CA HIS A 103 13.76 5.63 -2.49
C HIS A 103 14.44 6.98 -2.21
N GLU A 104 13.67 8.05 -1.95
CA GLU A 104 14.23 9.37 -1.61
C GLU A 104 14.97 9.38 -0.26
N MET A 105 14.48 8.60 0.71
CA MET A 105 15.10 8.43 2.03
C MET A 105 16.25 7.42 2.02
N ARG A 106 16.41 6.64 0.95
CA ARG A 106 17.39 5.57 0.79
C ARG A 106 17.27 4.48 1.86
N ILE A 107 16.04 4.09 2.18
CA ILE A 107 15.72 3.01 3.11
C ILE A 107 14.98 1.88 2.37
N PRO A 108 14.99 0.65 2.90
CA PRO A 108 14.33 -0.47 2.25
C PRO A 108 12.81 -0.27 2.11
N TYR A 109 12.26 -0.76 1.00
CA TYR A 109 10.82 -0.81 0.76
C TYR A 109 10.34 -2.25 0.64
N VAL A 110 9.43 -2.64 1.53
CA VAL A 110 8.75 -3.95 1.51
C VAL A 110 7.31 -3.74 1.09
N LEU A 111 6.79 -4.57 0.20
CA LEU A 111 5.42 -4.44 -0.28
C LEU A 111 4.64 -5.74 -0.09
N THR A 112 3.59 -5.71 0.73
CA THR A 112 2.63 -6.80 0.86
C THR A 112 1.46 -6.57 -0.09
N MET A 113 1.28 -7.51 -1.02
CA MET A 113 0.15 -7.48 -1.93
C MET A 113 -1.08 -8.10 -1.25
N THR A 114 -2.05 -7.26 -0.93
CA THR A 114 -3.27 -7.65 -0.22
C THR A 114 -4.46 -7.92 -1.14
N THR A 115 -4.42 -7.38 -2.37
CA THR A 115 -5.50 -7.47 -3.34
C THR A 115 -4.92 -7.67 -4.73
N MET A 116 -5.45 -8.63 -5.48
CA MET A 116 -5.18 -8.73 -6.91
C MET A 116 -5.99 -7.65 -7.63
N VAL A 117 -5.32 -6.65 -8.22
CA VAL A 117 -6.03 -5.51 -8.82
C VAL A 117 -6.88 -5.96 -10.01
N THR A 118 -6.38 -6.87 -10.84
CA THR A 118 -7.10 -7.37 -12.01
C THR A 118 -8.47 -7.93 -11.66
N ASP A 119 -8.58 -8.70 -10.57
CA ASP A 119 -9.86 -9.26 -10.08
C ASP A 119 -10.85 -8.18 -9.61
N THR A 120 -10.33 -7.01 -9.24
CA THR A 120 -11.13 -5.95 -8.62
C THR A 120 -11.40 -4.76 -9.55
N MET A 121 -10.75 -4.72 -10.71
CA MET A 121 -10.82 -3.62 -11.67
C MET A 121 -12.25 -3.31 -12.12
N GLU A 122 -13.09 -4.32 -12.34
CA GLU A 122 -14.49 -4.14 -12.75
C GLU A 122 -15.35 -3.42 -11.69
N PHE A 123 -14.96 -3.50 -10.42
CA PHE A 123 -15.69 -2.91 -9.30
C PHE A 123 -15.23 -1.49 -8.97
N TYR A 124 -13.93 -1.22 -9.12
CA TYR A 124 -13.33 0.05 -8.69
C TYR A 124 -13.07 1.05 -9.82
N LEU A 125 -13.02 0.61 -11.08
CA LEU A 125 -12.79 1.51 -12.21
C LEU A 125 -14.09 2.09 -12.76
N PRO A 126 -14.06 3.34 -13.25
CA PRO A 126 -15.21 3.93 -13.91
C PRO A 126 -15.62 3.10 -15.13
N LYS A 127 -16.93 2.80 -15.26
CA LYS A 127 -17.49 1.96 -16.34
C LYS A 127 -17.24 2.47 -17.77
N PHE A 128 -16.80 3.73 -17.92
CA PHE A 128 -16.45 4.31 -19.21
C PHE A 128 -15.01 3.99 -19.65
N LEU A 129 -14.18 3.41 -18.78
CA LEU A 129 -12.83 3.00 -19.14
C LEU A 129 -12.86 1.63 -19.85
N PRO A 130 -12.19 1.49 -21.01
CA PRO A 130 -12.06 0.20 -21.67
C PRO A 130 -11.20 -0.74 -20.81
N LEU A 131 -11.73 -1.94 -20.50
CA LEU A 131 -11.11 -2.88 -19.55
C LEU A 131 -9.73 -3.35 -20.03
N GLU A 132 -9.62 -3.90 -21.25
CA GLU A 132 -8.36 -4.46 -21.79
C GLU A 132 -7.15 -3.50 -21.71
N PRO A 133 -7.19 -2.26 -22.23
CA PRO A 133 -6.04 -1.36 -22.14
C PRO A 133 -5.79 -0.91 -20.70
N THR A 134 -6.82 -0.84 -19.84
CA THR A 134 -6.65 -0.47 -18.44
C THR A 134 -5.96 -1.58 -17.66
N GLU A 135 -6.30 -2.84 -17.95
CA GLU A 135 -5.67 -4.03 -17.36
C GLU A 135 -4.21 -4.11 -17.75
N ARG A 136 -3.90 -3.86 -19.02
CA ARG A 136 -2.51 -3.79 -19.49
C ARG A 136 -1.71 -2.71 -18.76
N LEU A 137 -2.30 -1.53 -18.54
CA LEU A 137 -1.65 -0.46 -17.80
C LEU A 137 -1.47 -0.82 -16.31
N ALA A 138 -2.47 -1.47 -15.71
CA ALA A 138 -2.37 -1.97 -14.34
C ALA A 138 -1.22 -2.97 -14.20
N TRP A 139 -1.09 -3.92 -15.13
CA TRP A 139 0.03 -4.87 -15.11
C TRP A 139 1.40 -4.23 -15.30
N ILE A 140 1.51 -3.22 -16.17
CA ILE A 140 2.75 -2.45 -16.28
C ILE A 140 3.09 -1.83 -14.94
N TYR A 141 2.13 -1.14 -14.32
CA TYR A 141 2.35 -0.49 -13.03
C TYR A 141 2.69 -1.50 -11.90
N ILE A 142 1.93 -2.59 -11.77
CA ILE A 142 2.16 -3.65 -10.78
C ILE A 142 3.56 -4.25 -10.95
N ARG A 143 3.94 -4.56 -12.18
CA ARG A 143 5.27 -5.08 -12.46
C ARG A 143 6.37 -4.11 -12.05
N GLU A 144 6.24 -2.84 -12.41
CA GLU A 144 7.25 -1.83 -12.09
C GLU A 144 7.38 -1.63 -10.57
N ILE A 145 6.28 -1.49 -9.82
CA ILE A 145 6.38 -1.25 -8.38
C ILE A 145 6.91 -2.48 -7.62
N LEU A 146 6.47 -3.69 -7.99
CA LEU A 146 6.90 -4.91 -7.32
C LEU A 146 8.37 -5.23 -7.61
N ASN A 147 8.83 -5.09 -8.85
CA ASN A 147 10.23 -5.37 -9.21
C ASN A 147 11.22 -4.38 -8.58
N HIS A 148 10.78 -3.15 -8.30
CA HIS A 148 11.62 -2.16 -7.63
C HIS A 148 11.53 -2.19 -6.11
N SER A 149 10.64 -3.01 -5.54
CA SER A 149 10.58 -3.24 -4.08
C SER A 149 11.74 -4.15 -3.65
N ASP A 150 12.29 -3.91 -2.46
CA ASP A 150 13.39 -4.73 -1.92
C ASP A 150 12.90 -6.11 -1.49
N ALA A 151 11.65 -6.21 -1.05
CA ALA A 151 10.96 -7.46 -0.82
C ALA A 151 9.47 -7.34 -1.17
N VAL A 152 8.91 -8.43 -1.70
CA VAL A 152 7.47 -8.57 -1.96
C VAL A 152 6.93 -9.71 -1.12
N ILE A 153 5.82 -9.46 -0.44
CA ILE A 153 5.11 -10.45 0.37
C ILE A 153 3.76 -10.74 -0.26
N THR A 154 3.42 -12.02 -0.38
CA THR A 154 2.11 -12.51 -0.84
C THR A 154 1.52 -13.49 0.17
N HIS A 155 0.21 -13.74 0.08
CA HIS A 155 -0.49 -14.64 1.01
C HIS A 155 -0.43 -16.11 0.59
N THR A 156 -0.13 -16.41 -0.68
CA THR A 156 -0.14 -17.78 -1.19
C THR A 156 0.82 -17.95 -2.37
N ASP A 157 1.34 -19.16 -2.58
CA ASP A 157 2.17 -19.49 -3.74
C ASP A 157 1.49 -19.19 -5.09
N PRO A 158 0.20 -19.54 -5.31
CA PRO A 158 -0.46 -19.29 -6.59
C PRO A 158 -0.48 -17.80 -7.00
N ILE A 159 -0.60 -16.90 -6.03
CA ILE A 159 -0.56 -15.45 -6.30
C ILE A 159 0.83 -15.06 -6.82
N MET A 160 1.89 -15.58 -6.21
CA MET A 160 3.26 -15.31 -6.67
C MET A 160 3.53 -15.90 -8.06
N ASP A 161 2.99 -17.09 -8.35
CA ASP A 161 3.11 -17.70 -9.68
C ASP A 161 2.38 -16.89 -10.76
N GLU A 162 1.22 -16.34 -10.45
CA GLU A 162 0.51 -15.42 -11.33
C GLU A 162 1.34 -14.16 -11.58
N LEU A 163 1.86 -13.51 -10.54
CA LEU A 163 2.72 -12.33 -10.67
C LEU A 163 3.94 -12.62 -11.57
N ARG A 164 4.60 -13.77 -11.38
CA ARG A 164 5.73 -14.20 -12.21
C ARG A 164 5.34 -14.40 -13.67
N SER A 165 4.16 -14.93 -13.95
CA SER A 165 3.66 -15.09 -15.33
C SER A 165 3.49 -13.74 -16.04
N HIS A 166 3.34 -12.65 -15.28
CA HIS A 166 3.27 -11.27 -15.77
C HIS A 166 4.60 -10.51 -15.69
N GLY A 167 5.71 -11.20 -15.43
CA GLY A 167 7.06 -10.63 -15.43
C GLY A 167 7.48 -9.93 -14.13
N VAL A 168 6.82 -10.26 -13.02
CA VAL A 168 7.23 -9.84 -11.68
C VAL A 168 8.34 -10.78 -11.17
N ASP A 169 9.51 -10.22 -10.87
CA ASP A 169 10.70 -10.89 -10.36
C ASP A 169 11.41 -9.98 -9.34
N PRO A 170 10.88 -9.87 -8.10
CA PRO A 170 11.40 -8.97 -7.09
C PRO A 170 12.66 -9.57 -6.44
N ARG A 171 13.48 -8.71 -5.82
CA ARG A 171 14.77 -9.13 -5.22
C ARG A 171 14.60 -10.20 -4.13
N HIS A 172 13.55 -10.06 -3.32
CA HIS A 172 13.20 -11.02 -2.28
C HIS A 172 11.70 -11.29 -2.30
N VAL A 173 11.34 -12.55 -2.04
CA VAL A 173 9.94 -13.00 -1.95
C VAL A 173 9.69 -13.61 -0.59
N GLY A 174 8.61 -13.18 0.06
CA GLY A 174 8.03 -13.80 1.24
C GLY A 174 6.61 -14.30 0.96
N ILE A 175 6.25 -15.42 1.59
CA ILE A 175 4.89 -15.97 1.54
C ILE A 175 4.46 -16.21 2.98
N ILE A 176 3.30 -15.65 3.37
CA ILE A 176 2.78 -15.67 4.74
C ILE A 176 1.37 -16.22 4.83
#